data_AF-A0A959Q8B8-F1
#
_entry.id   AF-A0A959Q8B8-F1
#
_cell.length_a   1.000
_cell.length_b   1.000
_cell.length_c   1.000
_cell.angle_alpha   90.00
_cell.angle_beta   90.00
_cell.angle_gamma   90.00
#
_symmetry.space_group_name_H-M   'P 1'
#
loop_
_entity.id
_entity.type
_entity.pdbx_description
1 polymer ?
#
loop_
_entity_poly.entity_id
_entity_poly.type
_entity_poly.pdbx_seq_one_letter_code
_entity_poly.pdbx_strand_id
1 'polypeptide(L)'
;MTLLLALACILLITVVVVQIGKVTELTGKIRGEEETQAISNRRNGFNSLVFMALFLVFCIWSAAYYKNYMLGYGPHESASAHGSRLDAMFNITLVFTGIVFVLTQIALFYFAWKYQGKGERKALFMPHDNRLEIVWTAIPAVVMTFLVISGLDAWNEVMADIGDDEEYMEIEATG
;
A
#
# COMPACT_ATOMS: atom_id res chain seq x y z
N MET A 1 -34.00 24.93 -10.43
CA MET A 1 -33.79 24.10 -11.64
C MET A 1 -32.68 23.08 -11.45
N THR A 2 -31.51 23.47 -10.95
CA THR A 2 -30.39 22.55 -10.62
C THR A 2 -30.75 21.43 -9.65
N LEU A 3 -31.49 21.73 -8.58
CA LEU A 3 -31.89 20.74 -7.57
C LEU A 3 -32.90 19.70 -8.12
N LEU A 4 -33.79 20.13 -9.02
CA LEU A 4 -34.77 19.26 -9.66
C LEU A 4 -34.10 18.32 -10.67
N LEU A 5 -33.11 18.82 -11.42
CA LEU A 5 -32.26 18.00 -12.29
C LEU A 5 -31.42 17.00 -11.48
N ALA A 6 -30.83 17.42 -10.36
CA ALA A 6 -30.05 16.53 -9.49
C ALA A 6 -30.90 15.39 -8.93
N LEU A 7 -32.12 15.67 -8.45
CA LEU A 7 -33.07 14.66 -7.98
C LEU A 7 -33.50 13.70 -9.10
N ALA A 8 -33.78 14.22 -10.30
CA ALA A 8 -34.12 13.38 -11.45
C ALA A 8 -32.97 12.45 -11.86
N CYS A 9 -31.72 12.94 -11.83
CA CYS A 9 -30.54 12.12 -12.09
C CYS A 9 -30.37 11.02 -11.05
N ILE A 10 -30.51 11.34 -9.76
CA ILE A 10 -30.42 10.34 -8.68
C ILE A 10 -31.48 9.25 -8.87
N LEU A 11 -32.73 9.64 -9.13
CA LEU A 11 -33.83 8.71 -9.33
C LEU A 11 -33.59 7.79 -10.54
N LEU A 12 -33.13 8.35 -11.67
CA LEU A 12 -32.76 7.55 -12.85
C LEU A 12 -31.63 6.57 -12.56
N ILE A 13 -30.58 7.00 -11.86
CA ILE A 13 -29.48 6.12 -11.45
C ILE A 13 -30.00 4.99 -10.57
N THR A 14 -30.86 5.29 -9.59
CA THR A 14 -31.47 4.27 -8.73
C THR A 14 -32.28 3.25 -9.54
N VAL A 15 -33.10 3.71 -10.48
CA VAL A 15 -33.89 2.81 -11.35
C VAL A 15 -32.98 1.90 -12.17
N VAL A 16 -31.92 2.44 -12.77
CA VAL A 16 -30.95 1.66 -13.55
C VAL A 16 -30.26 0.60 -12.69
N VAL A 17 -29.82 0.96 -11.47
CA VAL A 17 -29.19 0.01 -10.53
C VAL A 17 -30.16 -1.13 -10.17
N VAL A 18 -31.42 -0.82 -9.88
CA VAL A 18 -32.45 -1.83 -9.58
C VAL A 18 -32.70 -2.75 -10.78
N GLN A 19 -32.76 -2.21 -12.00
CA GLN A 19 -32.96 -3.01 -13.20
C GLN A 19 -31.80 -3.98 -13.44
N ILE A 20 -30.56 -3.51 -13.29
CA ILE A 20 -29.37 -4.38 -13.39
C ILE A 20 -29.45 -5.51 -12.37
N GLY A 21 -29.81 -5.21 -11.11
CA GLY A 21 -29.98 -6.21 -10.06
C GLY A 21 -30.99 -7.30 -10.45
N LYS A 22 -32.18 -6.90 -10.93
CA LYS A 22 -33.21 -7.86 -11.37
C LYS A 22 -32.75 -8.74 -12.53
N VAL A 23 -32.06 -8.17 -13.52
CA VAL A 23 -31.51 -8.93 -14.67
C VAL A 23 -30.49 -9.96 -14.20
N THR A 24 -29.61 -9.59 -13.26
CA THR A 24 -28.62 -10.51 -12.71
C THR A 24 -29.26 -11.66 -11.92
N GLU A 25 -30.31 -11.40 -11.15
CA GLU A 25 -31.04 -12.44 -10.41
C GLU A 25 -31.76 -13.41 -11.33
N LEU A 26 -32.47 -12.89 -12.35
CA LEU A 26 -33.15 -13.73 -13.36
C LEU A 26 -32.17 -14.61 -14.13
N THR A 27 -31.02 -14.05 -14.51
CA THR A 27 -29.96 -14.81 -15.19
C THR A 27 -29.38 -15.88 -14.28
N GLY A 28 -29.22 -15.60 -12.99
CA GLY A 28 -28.75 -16.57 -11.99
C GLY A 28 -29.71 -17.75 -11.80
N LYS A 29 -31.02 -17.49 -11.74
CA LYS A 29 -32.04 -18.55 -11.65
C LYS A 29 -32.07 -19.47 -12.88
N ILE A 30 -31.75 -18.94 -14.06
CA ILE A 30 -31.73 -19.72 -15.31
C ILE A 30 -30.48 -20.60 -15.43
N ARG A 31 -29.30 -20.10 -15.01
CA ARG A 31 -28.01 -20.79 -15.15
C ARG A 31 -27.69 -21.77 -14.02
N GLY A 32 -28.31 -21.62 -12.86
CA GLY A 32 -27.96 -22.35 -11.65
C GLY A 32 -26.89 -21.65 -10.82
N GLU A 33 -26.89 -21.93 -9.52
CA GLU A 33 -26.06 -21.22 -8.53
C GLU A 33 -24.55 -21.50 -8.72
N GLU A 34 -24.17 -22.74 -9.04
CA GLU A 34 -22.76 -23.13 -9.23
C GLU A 34 -22.11 -22.42 -10.42
N GLU A 35 -22.77 -22.39 -11.58
CA GLU A 35 -22.25 -21.69 -12.76
C GLU A 35 -22.18 -20.17 -12.53
N THR A 36 -23.19 -19.61 -11.85
CA THR A 36 -23.22 -18.19 -11.50
C THR A 36 -22.07 -17.81 -10.58
N GLN A 37 -21.77 -18.64 -9.57
CA GLN A 37 -20.61 -18.44 -8.69
C GLN A 37 -19.28 -18.58 -9.42
N ALA A 38 -19.13 -19.56 -10.33
CA ALA A 38 -17.90 -19.73 -11.10
C ALA A 38 -17.61 -18.53 -12.02
N ILE A 39 -18.64 -17.99 -12.69
CA ILE A 39 -18.53 -16.78 -13.51
C ILE A 39 -18.18 -15.57 -12.63
N SER A 40 -18.83 -15.44 -11.48
CA SER A 40 -18.58 -14.36 -10.52
C SER A 40 -17.15 -14.39 -10.01
N ASN A 41 -16.65 -15.56 -9.56
CA ASN A 41 -15.27 -15.74 -9.10
C ASN A 41 -14.26 -15.39 -10.20
N ARG A 42 -14.50 -15.86 -11.45
CA ARG A 42 -13.63 -15.55 -12.59
C ARG A 42 -13.55 -14.05 -12.87
N ARG A 43 -14.70 -13.37 -12.84
CA ARG A 43 -14.78 -11.93 -13.06
C ARG A 43 -14.11 -11.18 -11.91
N ASN A 44 -14.40 -11.55 -10.66
CA ASN A 44 -13.82 -10.91 -9.48
C ASN A 44 -12.31 -11.12 -9.41
N GLY A 45 -11.80 -12.29 -9.78
CA GLY A 45 -10.38 -12.56 -9.88
C GLY A 45 -9.70 -11.75 -10.99
N PHE A 46 -10.35 -11.54 -12.13
CA PHE A 46 -9.81 -10.64 -13.14
C PHE A 46 -9.82 -9.17 -12.68
N ASN A 47 -10.94 -8.73 -12.12
CA ASN A 47 -11.10 -7.38 -11.58
C ASN A 47 -10.09 -7.08 -10.46
N SER A 48 -9.73 -8.07 -9.64
CA SER A 48 -8.74 -7.89 -8.58
C SER A 48 -7.33 -7.66 -9.14
N LEU A 49 -6.96 -8.30 -10.26
CA LEU A 49 -5.69 -8.03 -10.94
C LEU A 49 -5.66 -6.63 -11.59
N VAL A 50 -6.76 -6.22 -12.21
CA VAL A 50 -6.89 -4.86 -12.77
C VAL A 50 -6.79 -3.83 -11.64
N PHE A 51 -7.51 -4.07 -10.53
CA PHE A 51 -7.44 -3.22 -9.35
C PHE A 51 -6.02 -3.16 -8.78
N MET A 52 -5.31 -4.28 -8.66
CA MET A 52 -3.92 -4.31 -8.21
C MET A 52 -3.02 -3.42 -9.08
N ALA A 53 -3.10 -3.56 -10.40
CA ALA A 53 -2.27 -2.78 -11.31
C ALA A 53 -2.56 -1.28 -11.18
N LEU A 54 -3.84 -0.89 -11.18
CA LEU A 54 -4.25 0.49 -10.99
C LEU A 54 -3.81 1.01 -9.62
N PHE A 55 -4.06 0.26 -8.55
CA PHE A 55 -3.69 0.61 -7.18
C PHE A 55 -2.20 0.89 -7.05
N LEU A 56 -1.33 0.01 -7.57
CA LEU A 56 0.11 0.21 -7.52
C LEU A 56 0.56 1.44 -8.32
N VAL A 57 -0.03 1.67 -9.51
CA VAL A 57 0.23 2.87 -10.30
C VAL A 57 -0.21 4.14 -9.55
N PHE A 58 -1.38 4.12 -8.92
CA PHE A 58 -1.88 5.23 -8.11
C PHE A 58 -1.01 5.49 -6.88
N CYS A 59 -0.49 4.46 -6.21
CA CYS A 59 0.44 4.64 -5.09
C CYS A 59 1.73 5.35 -5.54
N ILE A 60 2.33 4.91 -6.64
CA ILE A 60 3.55 5.54 -7.18
C ILE A 60 3.27 6.96 -7.65
N TRP A 61 2.15 7.18 -8.35
CA TRP A 61 1.74 8.50 -8.80
C TRP A 61 1.50 9.45 -7.61
N SER A 62 0.81 8.98 -6.56
CA SER A 62 0.58 9.75 -5.34
C SER A 62 1.90 10.14 -4.68
N ALA A 63 2.84 9.21 -4.54
CA ALA A 63 4.16 9.50 -3.99
C ALA A 63 4.92 10.54 -4.84
N ALA A 64 4.88 10.42 -6.17
CA ALA A 64 5.51 11.39 -7.08
C ALA A 64 4.84 12.78 -7.03
N TYR A 65 3.51 12.84 -6.88
CA TYR A 65 2.76 14.08 -6.78
C TYR A 65 3.08 14.83 -5.48
N TYR A 66 3.15 14.12 -4.36
CA TYR A 66 3.46 14.69 -3.04
C TYR A 66 4.94 14.68 -2.68
N LYS A 67 5.84 14.44 -3.65
CA LYS A 67 7.29 14.35 -3.42
C LYS A 67 7.86 15.57 -2.69
N ASN A 68 7.28 16.76 -2.91
CA ASN A 68 7.73 18.01 -2.31
C ASN A 68 7.48 18.09 -0.80
N TYR A 69 6.58 17.26 -0.28
CA TYR A 69 6.27 17.14 1.15
C TYR A 69 6.97 15.93 1.79
N MET A 70 7.76 15.17 1.02
CA MET A 70 8.56 14.06 1.49
C MET A 70 9.99 14.53 1.76
N LEU A 71 10.58 14.02 2.84
CA LEU A 71 11.97 14.29 3.19
C LEU A 71 12.90 13.85 2.03
N GLY A 72 13.92 14.65 1.70
CA GLY A 72 14.87 14.38 0.61
C GLY A 72 14.37 14.47 -0.84
N TYR A 73 13.06 14.63 -1.09
CA TYR A 73 12.49 14.76 -2.46
C TYR A 73 11.90 16.13 -2.78
N GLY A 74 12.07 17.07 -1.85
CA GLY A 74 11.71 18.47 -2.00
C GLY A 74 12.53 19.21 -3.06
N PRO A 75 12.11 20.43 -3.43
CA PRO A 75 12.86 21.29 -4.35
C PRO A 75 14.12 21.92 -3.72
N HIS A 76 14.32 21.77 -2.41
CA HIS A 76 15.42 22.35 -1.67
C HIS A 76 16.39 21.25 -1.21
N GLU A 77 17.68 21.54 -1.28
CA GLU A 77 18.71 20.71 -0.66
C GLU A 77 18.75 20.96 0.85
N SER A 78 19.29 19.99 1.60
CA SER A 78 19.43 20.11 3.05
C SER A 78 20.25 21.34 3.43
N ALA A 79 19.68 22.20 4.28
CA ALA A 79 20.34 23.39 4.80
C ALA A 79 21.28 23.11 5.99
N SER A 80 21.36 21.86 6.47
CA SER A 80 22.26 21.45 7.55
C SER A 80 23.06 20.19 7.19
N ALA A 81 24.22 20.02 7.82
CA ALA A 81 25.02 18.80 7.69
C ALA A 81 24.21 17.55 8.09
N HIS A 82 23.50 17.63 9.22
CA HIS A 82 22.65 16.56 9.72
C HIS A 82 21.46 16.23 8.81
N GLY A 83 20.86 17.22 8.15
CA GLY A 83 19.70 17.00 7.28
C GLY A 83 20.02 16.11 6.08
N SER A 84 21.22 16.20 5.53
CA SER A 84 21.66 15.33 4.42
C SER A 84 21.71 13.85 4.83
N ARG A 85 22.12 13.57 6.06
CA ARG A 85 22.13 12.21 6.64
C ARG A 85 20.71 11.70 6.88
N LEU A 86 19.83 12.56 7.39
CA LEU A 86 18.41 12.22 7.59
C LEU A 86 17.69 11.94 6.26
N ASP A 87 17.94 12.73 5.22
CA ASP A 87 17.41 12.50 3.87
C ASP A 87 17.83 11.13 3.32
N ALA A 88 19.11 10.79 3.45
CA ALA A 88 19.63 9.49 3.02
C ALA A 88 18.97 8.32 3.78
N MET A 89 18.81 8.46 5.10
CA MET A 89 18.13 7.45 5.92
C MET A 89 16.67 7.25 5.54
N PHE A 90 15.94 8.35 5.31
CA PHE A 90 14.56 8.30 4.82
C PHE A 90 14.50 7.58 3.47
N ASN A 91 15.38 7.93 2.54
CA ASN A 91 15.44 7.32 1.21
C ASN A 91 15.70 5.82 1.25
N ILE A 92 16.67 5.38 2.06
CA ILE A 92 16.97 3.96 2.26
C ILE A 92 15.71 3.24 2.78
N THR A 93 15.11 3.76 3.85
CA THR A 93 13.92 3.16 4.48
C THR A 93 12.76 3.09 3.51
N LEU A 94 12.48 4.17 2.79
CA LEU A 94 11.40 4.27 1.81
C LEU A 94 11.59 3.26 0.67
N VAL A 95 12.81 3.10 0.15
CA VAL A 95 13.08 2.16 -0.95
C VAL A 95 12.90 0.72 -0.49
N PHE A 96 13.48 0.33 0.66
CA PHE A 96 13.36 -1.03 1.16
C PHE A 96 11.90 -1.38 1.50
N THR A 97 11.22 -0.52 2.25
CA THR A 97 9.81 -0.75 2.59
C THR A 97 8.90 -0.68 1.36
N GLY A 98 9.19 0.19 0.40
CA GLY A 98 8.48 0.30 -0.88
C GLY A 98 8.60 -0.96 -1.73
N ILE A 99 9.78 -1.58 -1.82
CA ILE A 99 9.97 -2.85 -2.53
C ILE A 99 9.14 -3.95 -1.86
N VAL A 100 9.23 -4.10 -0.53
CA VAL A 100 8.45 -5.10 0.21
C VAL A 100 6.95 -4.86 0.06
N PHE A 101 6.51 -3.61 0.11
CA PHE A 101 5.13 -3.23 -0.16
C PHE A 101 4.67 -3.70 -1.54
N VAL A 102 5.40 -3.37 -2.61
CA VAL A 102 5.00 -3.79 -3.97
C VAL A 102 4.96 -5.30 -4.11
N LEU A 103 5.98 -6.01 -3.60
CA LEU A 103 6.05 -7.47 -3.66
C LEU A 103 4.89 -8.14 -2.91
N THR A 104 4.57 -7.66 -1.70
CA THR A 104 3.48 -8.21 -0.89
C THR A 104 2.11 -7.96 -1.52
N GLN A 105 1.86 -6.77 -2.08
CA GLN A 105 0.63 -6.47 -2.79
C GLN A 105 0.47 -7.40 -4.01
N ILE A 106 1.52 -7.55 -4.82
CA ILE A 106 1.49 -8.47 -5.97
C ILE A 106 1.21 -9.90 -5.50
N ALA A 107 1.89 -10.37 -4.45
CA ALA A 107 1.69 -11.72 -3.92
C ALA A 107 0.26 -11.95 -3.45
N LEU A 108 -0.35 -11.01 -2.72
CA LEU A 108 -1.72 -11.10 -2.22
C LEU A 108 -2.75 -11.19 -3.34
N PHE A 109 -2.70 -10.26 -4.31
CA PHE A 109 -3.64 -10.24 -5.43
C PHE A 109 -3.44 -11.42 -6.38
N TYR A 110 -2.18 -11.81 -6.64
CA TYR A 110 -1.86 -13.01 -7.39
C TYR A 110 -2.42 -14.26 -6.70
N PHE A 111 -2.27 -14.37 -5.38
CA PHE A 111 -2.80 -15.49 -4.61
C PHE A 111 -4.33 -15.55 -4.72
N ALA A 112 -5.02 -14.43 -4.50
CA ALA A 112 -6.47 -14.34 -4.62
C ALA A 112 -6.97 -14.76 -6.03
N TRP A 113 -6.27 -14.34 -7.09
CA TRP A 113 -6.61 -14.72 -8.46
C TRP A 113 -6.28 -16.20 -8.76
N LYS A 114 -5.11 -16.70 -8.36
CA LYS A 114 -4.65 -18.06 -8.66
C LYS A 114 -5.47 -19.12 -7.95
N TYR A 115 -5.79 -18.86 -6.68
CA TYR A 115 -6.52 -19.76 -5.78
C TYR A 115 -8.00 -19.40 -5.64
N GLN A 116 -8.55 -18.61 -6.56
CA GLN A 116 -9.99 -18.40 -6.67
C GLN A 116 -10.75 -19.73 -6.73
N GLY A 117 -11.94 -19.78 -6.11
CA GLY A 117 -12.77 -20.98 -6.05
C GLY A 117 -13.17 -21.44 -7.46
N LYS A 118 -12.79 -22.68 -7.79
CA LYS A 118 -13.20 -23.41 -9.00
C LYS A 118 -13.78 -24.74 -8.53
N GLY A 119 -14.95 -25.13 -9.05
CA GLY A 119 -15.73 -26.26 -8.52
C GLY A 119 -14.94 -27.58 -8.34
N GLU A 120 -13.93 -27.82 -9.17
CA GLU A 120 -13.12 -29.04 -9.13
C GLU A 120 -11.90 -29.00 -8.18
N ARG A 121 -11.55 -27.83 -7.61
CA ARG A 121 -10.33 -27.67 -6.79
C ARG A 121 -10.64 -27.75 -5.30
N LYS A 122 -10.02 -28.72 -4.62
CA LYS A 122 -9.99 -28.79 -3.16
C LYS A 122 -8.84 -27.96 -2.61
N ALA A 123 -9.09 -27.25 -1.50
CA ALA A 123 -8.06 -26.51 -0.79
C ALA A 123 -7.05 -27.47 -0.16
N LEU A 124 -5.76 -27.16 -0.27
CA LEU A 124 -4.72 -27.85 0.50
C LEU A 124 -4.83 -27.39 1.96
N PHE A 125 -5.00 -28.33 2.88
CA PHE A 125 -4.90 -28.04 4.31
C PHE A 125 -3.43 -28.15 4.75
N MET A 126 -2.76 -27.00 4.83
CA MET A 126 -1.39 -26.89 5.33
C MET A 126 -1.36 -25.85 6.45
N PRO A 127 -1.39 -26.28 7.74
CA PRO A 127 -1.54 -25.35 8.86
C PRO A 127 -0.24 -24.61 9.22
N HIS A 128 0.93 -25.19 8.96
CA HIS A 128 2.23 -24.56 9.23
C HIS A 128 3.30 -25.02 8.24
N ASP A 129 4.31 -24.18 8.03
CA ASP A 129 5.54 -24.50 7.32
C ASP A 129 6.71 -23.78 7.99
N ASN A 130 7.41 -24.50 8.88
CA ASN A 130 8.51 -23.94 9.66
C ASN A 130 9.63 -23.36 8.77
N ARG A 131 9.84 -23.87 7.56
CA ARG A 131 10.88 -23.34 6.67
C ARG A 131 10.49 -21.97 6.15
N LEU A 132 9.24 -21.82 5.70
CA LEU A 132 8.72 -20.53 5.25
C LEU A 132 8.68 -19.52 6.40
N GLU A 133 8.26 -19.96 7.58
CA GLU A 133 8.19 -19.13 8.78
C GLU A 133 9.56 -18.59 9.21
N ILE A 134 10.60 -19.42 9.15
CA ILE A 134 11.96 -18.95 9.43
C ILE A 134 12.41 -17.91 8.40
N VAL A 135 12.16 -18.14 7.12
CA VAL A 135 12.56 -17.22 6.05
C VAL A 135 11.87 -15.86 6.21
N TRP A 136 10.55 -15.84 6.42
CA TRP A 136 9.82 -14.58 6.57
C TRP A 136 10.09 -13.87 7.90
N THR A 137 10.73 -14.52 8.88
CA THR A 137 11.00 -13.92 10.21
C THR A 137 12.43 -13.41 10.24
N ALA A 138 13.37 -14.22 9.76
CA ALA A 138 14.79 -13.90 9.77
C ALA A 138 15.11 -12.74 8.82
N ILE A 139 14.52 -12.71 7.62
CA ILE A 139 14.79 -11.64 6.64
C ILE A 139 14.38 -10.27 7.21
N PRO A 140 13.13 -10.04 7.68
CA PRO A 140 12.77 -8.77 8.29
C PRO A 140 13.59 -8.46 9.54
N ALA A 141 13.90 -9.46 10.38
CA ALA A 141 14.73 -9.23 11.57
C ALA A 141 16.12 -8.68 11.20
N VAL A 142 16.79 -9.26 10.21
CA VAL A 142 18.11 -8.80 9.75
C VAL A 142 18.02 -7.39 9.17
N VAL A 143 17.06 -7.12 8.28
CA VAL A 143 16.88 -5.78 7.69
C VAL A 143 16.59 -4.74 8.75
N MET A 144 15.69 -5.04 9.69
CA MET A 144 15.35 -4.14 10.80
C MET A 144 16.56 -3.86 11.69
N THR A 145 17.39 -4.85 12.00
CA THR A 145 18.61 -4.65 12.78
C THR A 145 19.52 -3.59 12.13
N PHE A 146 19.76 -3.67 10.82
CA PHE A 146 20.57 -2.66 10.14
C PHE A 146 19.93 -1.26 10.17
N LEU A 147 18.63 -1.16 9.90
CA LEU A 147 17.92 0.12 9.91
C LEU A 147 17.93 0.76 11.31
N VAL A 148 17.73 -0.03 12.36
CA VAL A 148 17.73 0.45 13.75
C VAL A 148 19.11 0.92 14.18
N ILE A 149 20.17 0.17 13.85
CA ILE A 149 21.55 0.59 14.16
C ILE A 149 21.88 1.90 13.46
N SER A 150 21.62 2.00 12.15
CA SER A 150 21.85 3.25 11.41
C SER A 150 21.05 4.42 11.97
N GLY A 151 19.81 4.17 12.45
CA GLY A 151 18.98 5.18 13.09
C GLY A 151 19.52 5.64 14.44
N LEU A 152 20.05 4.71 15.24
CA LEU A 152 20.68 5.04 16.50
C LEU A 152 21.96 5.85 16.30
N ASP A 153 22.78 5.50 15.30
CA ASP A 153 23.99 6.26 14.99
C ASP A 153 23.67 7.70 14.55
N ALA A 154 22.63 7.88 13.73
CA ALA A 154 22.18 9.21 13.34
C ALA A 154 21.60 10.00 14.52
N TRP A 155 20.84 9.34 15.40
CA TRP A 155 20.30 9.96 16.61
C TRP A 155 21.42 10.48 17.52
N ASN A 156 22.41 9.64 17.80
CA ASN A 156 23.53 10.00 18.67
C ASN A 156 24.37 11.15 18.11
N GLU A 157 24.49 11.27 16.79
CA GLU A 157 25.20 12.40 16.16
C GLU A 157 24.37 13.68 16.15
N VAL A 158 23.07 13.59 15.89
CA VAL A 158 22.17 14.77 15.80
C VAL A 158 21.86 15.35 17.18
N MET A 159 21.76 14.50 18.19
CA MET A 159 21.40 14.86 19.57
C MET A 159 22.62 14.88 20.50
N ALA A 160 23.84 14.94 19.95
CA ALA A 160 25.04 15.12 20.75
C ALA A 160 24.99 16.48 21.46
N ASP A 161 25.36 16.50 22.73
CA ASP A 161 25.57 17.75 23.44
C ASP A 161 26.75 18.52 22.82
N ILE A 162 26.64 19.84 22.84
CA ILE A 162 27.66 20.75 22.35
C ILE A 162 28.87 20.66 23.29
N GLY A 163 30.08 20.48 22.75
CA GLY A 163 31.29 20.45 23.55
C GLY A 163 31.62 21.81 24.19
N ASP A 164 32.30 21.81 25.34
CA ASP A 164 32.70 23.04 26.06
C ASP A 164 33.55 24.01 25.19
N ASP A 165 34.21 23.48 24.16
CA ASP A 165 35.13 24.20 23.28
C ASP A 165 34.49 24.61 21.93
N GLU A 166 33.22 24.27 21.70
CA GLU A 166 32.54 24.53 20.42
C GLU A 166 31.88 25.92 20.38
N GLU A 167 32.02 26.61 19.25
CA GLU A 167 31.44 27.94 19.04
C GLU A 167 29.96 27.80 18.63
N TYR A 168 29.04 28.30 19.46
CA TYR A 168 27.60 28.22 19.21
C TYR A 168 26.88 29.57 19.38
N MET A 169 25.72 29.70 18.73
CA MET A 169 24.79 30.82 18.92
C MET A 169 23.59 30.35 19.72
N GLU A 170 23.37 30.95 20.89
CA GLU A 170 22.20 30.66 21.71
C GLU A 170 20.99 31.48 21.23
N ILE A 171 19.86 30.80 20.99
CA ILE A 171 18.60 31.42 20.60
C ILE A 171 17.50 30.85 21.50
N GLU A 172 16.84 31.71 22.28
CA GLU A 172 15.69 31.35 23.08
C GLU A 172 14.39 31.69 22.33
N ALA A 173 13.56 30.68 22.06
CA ALA A 173 12.24 30.86 21.46
C ALA A 173 11.15 30.50 22.48
N THR A 174 10.32 31.48 22.84
CA THR A 174 9.16 31.28 23.74
C THR A 174 7.88 31.16 22.90
N GLY A 175 7.19 30.03 23.04
CA GLY A 175 5.92 29.71 22.34
C GLY A 175 4.68 29.96 23.19
#